data_AF-A0A3N7H5M2-F1
#
_entry.id   AF-A0A3N7H5M2-F1
#
_cell.length_a   1.000
_cell.length_b   1.000
_cell.length_c   1.000
_cell.angle_alpha   90.00
_cell.angle_beta   90.00
_cell.angle_gamma   90.00
#
_symmetry.space_group_name_H-M   'P 1'
#
loop_
_entity.id
_entity.type
_entity.pdbx_description
1 polymer ?
#
loop_
_entity_poly.entity_id
_entity_poly.type
_entity_poly.pdbx_seq_one_letter_code
_entity_poly.pdbx_strand_id
1 'polypeptide(L)'
;DELPNHVFSLELHIDGKKIETFSMSTDYTKRRHEIFWKYQLPEGKHTVKVVVTNPRDGYRVWAGNYVVYGNMPVDGINYHSTISGR
;
A
#
# COMPACT_ATOMS: atom_id res chain seq x y z
N ASP A 1 -6.30 -9.29 26.28
CA ASP A 1 -7.49 -8.63 25.73
C ASP A 1 -7.41 -8.56 24.22
N GLU A 2 -8.34 -9.20 23.51
CA GLU A 2 -8.49 -8.99 22.08
C GLU A 2 -9.12 -7.62 21.85
N LEU A 3 -8.45 -6.79 21.05
CA LEU A 3 -9.01 -5.50 20.65
C LEU A 3 -10.23 -5.75 19.74
N PRO A 4 -11.33 -4.98 19.88
CA PRO A 4 -12.55 -5.22 19.09
C PRO A 4 -12.32 -4.98 17.59
N ASN A 5 -13.19 -5.48 16.72
CA ASN A 5 -13.06 -5.19 15.30
C ASN A 5 -13.17 -3.68 15.01
N HIS A 6 -12.38 -3.22 14.05
CA HIS A 6 -12.36 -1.83 13.61
C HIS A 6 -12.25 -1.74 12.09
N VAL A 7 -12.79 -0.67 11.51
CA VAL A 7 -12.69 -0.38 10.08
C VAL A 7 -11.95 0.94 9.91
N PHE A 8 -10.73 0.86 9.39
CA PHE A 8 -9.92 2.01 9.04
C PHE A 8 -10.36 2.61 7.72
N SER A 9 -10.34 3.93 7.62
CA SER A 9 -10.45 4.72 6.41
C SER A 9 -9.05 5.17 6.01
N LEU A 10 -8.67 4.83 4.78
CA LEU A 10 -7.37 5.15 4.20
C LEU A 10 -7.57 6.03 2.98
N GLU A 11 -6.67 6.99 2.77
CA GLU A 11 -6.59 7.77 1.54
C GLU A 11 -5.30 7.47 0.80
N LEU A 12 -5.41 7.21 -0.51
CA LEU A 12 -4.28 7.16 -1.42
C LEU A 12 -4.06 8.54 -2.03
N HIS A 13 -2.83 9.02 -1.92
CA HIS A 13 -2.35 10.22 -2.59
C HIS A 13 -1.21 9.85 -3.52
N ILE A 14 -1.28 10.32 -4.77
CA ILE A 14 -0.20 10.20 -5.77
C ILE A 14 0.15 11.61 -6.24
N ASP A 15 1.43 11.97 -6.14
CA ASP A 15 1.96 13.28 -6.52
C ASP A 15 1.19 14.45 -5.86
N GLY A 16 0.86 14.27 -4.57
CA GLY A 16 0.13 15.24 -3.76
C GLY A 16 -1.37 15.34 -4.04
N LYS A 17 -1.91 14.54 -4.97
CA LYS A 17 -3.35 14.51 -5.29
C LYS A 17 -4.01 13.30 -4.67
N LYS A 18 -5.16 13.50 -4.01
CA LYS A 18 -5.99 12.40 -3.53
C LYS A 18 -6.59 11.64 -4.72
N ILE A 19 -6.34 10.34 -4.76
CA ILE A 19 -6.79 9.44 -5.82
C ILE A 19 -8.05 8.69 -5.39
N GLU A 20 -8.04 8.13 -4.18
CA GLU A 20 -9.13 7.28 -3.69
C GLU A 20 -9.17 7.29 -2.15
N THR A 21 -10.36 7.04 -1.60
CA THR A 21 -10.55 6.67 -0.20
C THR A 21 -11.05 5.22 -0.13
N PHE A 22 -10.48 4.44 0.78
CA PHE A 22 -10.76 3.01 0.94
C PHE A 22 -11.00 2.62 2.40
N SER A 23 -11.80 1.59 2.65
CA SER A 23 -12.12 1.06 3.98
C SER A 23 -11.47 -0.30 4.24
N MET A 24 -10.59 -0.39 5.23
CA MET A 24 -9.90 -1.62 5.63
C MET A 24 -10.39 -2.14 6.98
N SER A 25 -11.03 -3.31 6.98
CA SER A 25 -11.45 -3.99 8.22
C SER A 25 -10.29 -4.77 8.87
N THR A 26 -10.28 -4.83 10.20
CA THR A 26 -9.43 -5.76 10.97
C THR A 26 -9.95 -7.19 10.92
N ASP A 27 -11.23 -7.39 10.58
CA ASP A 27 -11.84 -8.71 10.38
C ASP A 27 -11.24 -9.37 9.13
N TYR A 28 -10.51 -10.47 9.33
CA TYR A 28 -9.81 -11.20 8.27
C TYR A 28 -10.73 -11.63 7.13
N THR A 29 -11.99 -12.00 7.43
CA THR A 29 -12.95 -12.48 6.42
C THR A 29 -13.47 -11.37 5.50
N LYS A 30 -13.38 -10.11 5.96
CA LYS A 30 -13.85 -8.92 5.22
C LYS A 30 -12.69 -8.05 4.73
N ARG A 31 -11.46 -8.34 5.17
CA ARG A 31 -10.27 -7.56 4.80
C ARG A 31 -9.93 -7.83 3.34
N ARG A 32 -9.74 -6.77 2.57
CA ARG A 32 -9.18 -6.90 1.21
C ARG A 32 -7.71 -7.33 1.28
N HIS A 33 -7.29 -8.11 0.28
CA HIS A 33 -5.89 -8.54 0.17
C HIS A 33 -4.96 -7.38 -0.24
N GLU A 34 -5.45 -6.47 -1.08
CA GLU A 34 -4.71 -5.33 -1.59
C GLU A 34 -5.31 -4.02 -1.08
N ILE A 35 -4.45 -3.06 -0.74
CA ILE A 35 -4.87 -1.77 -0.18
C ILE A 35 -5.29 -0.84 -1.31
N PHE A 36 -4.46 -0.71 -2.36
CA PHE A 36 -4.70 0.14 -3.51
C PHE A 36 -3.98 -0.37 -4.77
N TRP A 37 -4.53 -0.05 -5.94
CA TRP A 37 -3.83 -0.14 -7.22
C TRP A 37 -4.03 1.14 -8.04
N LYS A 38 -3.06 1.48 -8.90
CA LYS A 38 -3.25 2.47 -9.96
C LYS A 38 -2.35 2.12 -11.13
N TYR A 39 -2.95 1.73 -12.25
CA TYR A 39 -2.25 1.47 -13.50
C TYR A 39 -2.17 2.73 -14.36
N GLN A 40 -1.32 2.67 -15.40
CA GLN A 40 -1.18 3.70 -16.42
C GLN A 40 -0.79 5.08 -15.85
N LEU A 41 0.02 5.10 -14.78
CA LEU A 41 0.74 6.30 -14.42
C LEU A 41 1.71 6.67 -15.55
N PRO A 42 1.88 7.96 -15.88
CA PRO A 42 2.92 8.39 -16.82
C PRO A 42 4.29 7.86 -16.39
N GLU A 43 5.18 7.56 -17.33
CA GLU A 43 6.51 7.09 -16.96
C GLU A 43 7.28 8.18 -16.20
N GLY A 44 7.80 7.84 -15.03
CA GLY A 44 8.57 8.78 -14.22
C GLY A 44 8.60 8.44 -12.74
N LYS A 45 9.19 9.35 -11.96
CA LYS A 45 9.20 9.27 -10.50
C LYS A 45 7.86 9.77 -9.96
N HIS A 46 7.24 8.95 -9.12
CA HIS A 46 6.01 9.30 -8.41
C HIS A 46 6.22 9.28 -6.90
N THR A 47 5.49 10.15 -6.21
CA THR A 47 5.38 10.09 -4.74
C THR A 47 4.04 9.49 -4.37
N VAL A 48 4.07 8.33 -3.71
CA VAL A 48 2.87 7.64 -3.21
C VAL A 48 2.79 7.80 -1.69
N LYS A 49 1.64 8.25 -1.20
CA LYS A 49 1.37 8.39 0.24
C LYS A 49 0.03 7.75 0.58
N VAL A 50 0.04 6.88 1.59
CA VAL A 50 -1.18 6.34 2.20
C VAL A 50 -1.39 7.00 3.55
N VAL A 51 -2.59 7.49 3.81
CA VAL A 51 -2.94 8.18 5.06
C VAL A 51 -4.09 7.47 5.73
N VAL A 52 -3.96 7.08 7.00
CA VAL A 52 -5.08 6.60 7.82
C VAL A 52 -5.78 7.82 8.41
N THR A 53 -7.05 8.01 8.08
CA THR A 53 -7.82 9.21 8.50
C THR A 53 -8.54 9.03 9.83
N ASN A 54 -8.70 7.79 10.30
CA ASN A 54 -9.28 7.43 11.60
C ASN A 54 -8.37 6.47 12.39
N PRO A 55 -7.16 6.90 12.80
CA PRO A 55 -6.26 6.04 13.56
C PRO A 55 -6.88 5.60 14.88
N ARG A 56 -6.48 4.41 15.35
CA ARG A 56 -6.95 3.84 16.61
C ARG A 56 -5.80 3.19 17.37
N ASP A 57 -5.68 3.50 18.65
CA ASP A 57 -4.64 2.97 19.52
C ASP A 57 -4.70 1.45 19.63
N GLY A 58 -3.52 0.82 19.67
CA GLY A 58 -3.38 -0.63 19.75
C GLY A 58 -3.40 -1.35 18.39
N TYR A 59 -3.67 -0.64 17.29
CA TYR A 59 -3.67 -1.21 15.94
C TYR A 59 -2.54 -0.63 15.09
N ARG A 60 -2.16 -1.38 14.05
CA ARG A 60 -1.27 -0.89 13.00
C ARG A 60 -1.80 -1.28 11.62
N VAL A 61 -1.64 -0.39 10.66
CA VAL A 61 -1.72 -0.74 9.23
C VAL A 61 -0.33 -1.16 8.80
N TRP A 62 -0.20 -2.36 8.25
CA TRP A 62 1.08 -2.89 7.78
C TRP A 62 1.08 -3.00 6.25
N ALA A 63 1.90 -2.19 5.60
CA ALA A 63 2.17 -2.25 4.16
C ALA A 63 3.51 -2.96 3.94
N GLY A 64 3.47 -4.29 3.89
CA GLY A 64 4.69 -5.11 3.80
C GLY A 64 5.37 -5.08 2.43
N ASN A 65 4.60 -4.93 1.35
CA ASN A 65 5.10 -5.00 -0.02
C ASN A 65 4.40 -3.98 -0.92
N TYR A 66 5.07 -3.60 -2.02
CA TYR A 66 4.49 -2.85 -3.12
C TYR A 66 5.06 -3.37 -4.45
N VAL A 67 4.28 -3.25 -5.52
CA VAL A 67 4.68 -3.66 -6.87
C VAL A 67 4.60 -2.45 -7.79
N VAL A 68 5.67 -2.21 -8.56
CA VAL A 68 5.75 -1.13 -9.55
C VAL A 68 5.85 -1.76 -10.93
N TYR A 69 4.96 -1.36 -11.84
CA TYR A 69 5.02 -1.73 -13.23
C TYR A 69 5.66 -0.60 -14.04
N GLY A 70 6.69 -0.93 -14.81
CA GLY A 70 7.33 -0.04 -15.79
C GLY A 70 7.11 -0.55 -17.22
N ASN A 71 7.43 0.28 -18.21
CA ASN A 71 7.38 -0.09 -19.62
C ASN A 71 8.68 -0.75 -20.12
N MET A 72 9.72 -0.80 -19.30
CA MET A 72 10.97 -1.48 -19.59
C MET A 72 11.07 -2.78 -18.78
N PRO A 73 11.62 -3.86 -19.38
CA PRO A 73 11.88 -5.09 -18.65
C PRO A 73 12.88 -4.84 -17.52
N VAL A 74 12.59 -5.38 -16.33
CA VAL A 74 13.51 -5.38 -15.20
C VAL A 74 14.24 -6.72 -15.19
N ASP A 75 15.57 -6.69 -15.07
CA ASP A 75 16.36 -7.90 -14.80
C ASP A 75 16.17 -8.31 -13.33
N GLY A 76 15.09 -9.04 -13.08
CA GLY A 76 14.68 -9.44 -11.74
C GLY A 76 15.68 -10.35 -11.02
N ILE A 77 16.50 -11.12 -11.75
CA ILE A 77 17.48 -12.05 -11.19
C ILE A 77 18.60 -11.27 -10.50
N ASN A 78 19.13 -10.24 -11.17
CA ASN A 78 20.19 -9.40 -10.61
C ASN A 78 19.68 -8.39 -9.56
N TYR A 79 18.41 -7.98 -9.63
CA TYR A 79 17.81 -7.11 -8.62
C TYR A 79 17.58 -7.82 -7.28
N HIS A 80 17.16 -9.10 -7.29
CA HIS A 80 16.93 -9.85 -6.05
C HIS A 80 18.23 -10.15 -5.29
N SER A 81 19.32 -10.46 -6.00
CA SER A 81 20.63 -10.80 -5.40
C SER A 81 21.33 -9.61 -4.72
N THR A 82 21.03 -8.38 -5.13
CA THR A 82 21.66 -7.16 -4.59
C THR A 82 21.00 -6.64 -3.32
N ILE A 83 19.76 -7.05 -3.01
CA ILE A 83 18.99 -6.57 -1.86
C ILE A 83 19.07 -7.55 -0.68
N SER A 84 19.24 -8.85 -0.95
CA SER A 84 19.39 -9.87 0.11
C SER A 84 20.75 -9.86 0.80
N GLY A 85 21.73 -9.11 0.28
CA GLY A 85 23.07 -8.93 0.85
C GLY A 85 23.24 -7.70 1.75
N ARG A 86 22.16 -7.01 2.13
CA ARG A 86 22.16 -5.88 3.08
C ARG A 86 21.36 -6.18 4.33
#